data_AF-A0A534MWJ5-F1
#
_entry.id   AF-A0A534MWJ5-F1
#
_cell.length_a   1.000
_cell.length_b   1.000
_cell.length_c   1.000
_cell.angle_alpha   90.00
_cell.angle_beta   90.00
_cell.angle_gamma   90.00
#
_symmetry.space_group_name_H-M   'P 1'
#
loop_
_entity.id
_entity.type
_entity.pdbx_description
1 polymer ?
#
loop_
_entity_poly.entity_id
_entity_poly.type
_entity_poly.pdbx_seq_one_letter_code
_entity_poly.pdbx_strand_id
1 'polypeptide(L)' 'MQTKKVVQTEVDPTTYTRLKHLADRRSVPLKALLRDALRSYVDVEEGRLEEDPIFRIVGSLKPAGRAWSERKDWRP' A
#
# COMPACT_ATOMS: atom_id res chain seq x y z
N MET A 1 20.81 -2.87 3.90
CA MET A 1 19.59 -3.62 4.28
C MET A 1 18.38 -2.73 4.00
N GLN A 2 17.45 -3.12 3.14
CA GLN A 2 16.20 -2.37 2.98
C GLN A 2 15.41 -2.39 4.29
N THR A 3 15.04 -1.22 4.80
CA THR A 3 14.28 -1.08 6.03
C THR A 3 12.82 -1.49 5.79
N LYS A 4 12.38 -2.58 6.42
CA LYS A 4 10.98 -3.00 6.36
C LYS A 4 10.15 -2.14 7.30
N LYS A 5 9.00 -1.65 6.83
CA LYS A 5 7.98 -0.98 7.65
C LYS A 5 6.85 -1.95 7.96
N VAL A 6 6.29 -1.86 9.16
CA VAL A 6 5.13 -2.65 9.59
C VAL A 6 3.91 -1.74 9.54
N VAL A 7 2.88 -2.18 8.84
CA VAL A 7 1.58 -1.52 8.78
C VAL A 7 0.59 -2.41 9.53
N GLN A 8 -0.09 -1.84 10.52
CA GLN A 8 -1.24 -2.46 11.20
C GLN A 8 -2.50 -1.81 10.66
N THR A 9 -3.48 -2.62 10.28
CA THR A 9 -4.75 -2.15 9.74
C THR A 9 -5.85 -3.12 10.11
N GLU A 10 -7.06 -2.59 10.29
CA GLU A 10 -8.26 -3.38 10.56
C GLU A 10 -8.85 -3.85 9.23
N VAL A 11 -9.40 -5.06 9.24
CA VAL A 11 -10.08 -5.65 8.09
C VAL A 11 -11.38 -6.24 8.60
N ASP A 12 -12.46 -6.04 7.87
CA ASP A 12 -13.75 -6.58 8.29
C ASP A 12 -13.69 -8.12 8.37
N PRO A 13 -14.50 -8.76 9.24
CA PRO A 13 -14.43 -10.21 9.46
C PRO A 13 -14.70 -11.04 8.20
N THR A 14 -15.53 -10.55 7.29
CA THR A 14 -15.89 -11.25 6.05
C THR A 14 -14.68 -11.30 5.12
N THR A 15 -14.04 -10.15 4.92
CA THR A 15 -12.82 -10.04 4.12
C THR A 15 -11.67 -10.85 4.73
N TYR A 16 -11.48 -10.78 6.05
CA TYR A 16 -10.48 -11.60 6.74
C TYR A 16 -10.68 -13.10 6.48
N THR A 17 -11.92 -13.59 6.62
CA THR A 17 -12.25 -15.02 6.41
C THR A 17 -11.94 -15.46 4.98
N ARG A 18 -12.29 -14.63 3.99
CA ARG A 18 -12.00 -14.89 2.57
C ARG A 18 -10.48 -14.96 2.32
N LEU A 19 -9.72 -14.01 2.87
CA LEU A 19 -8.26 -13.97 2.73
C LEU A 19 -7.58 -15.17 3.39
N LYS A 20 -8.06 -15.57 4.58
CA LYS A 20 -7.59 -16.76 5.29
C LYS A 20 -7.85 -18.02 4.47
N HIS A 21 -9.07 -18.21 3.97
CA HIS A 21 -9.42 -19.35 3.13
C HIS A 21 -8.56 -19.42 1.85
N LEU A 22 -8.28 -18.28 1.21
CA LEU A 22 -7.36 -18.22 0.07
C LEU A 22 -5.93 -18.62 0.43
N ALA A 23 -5.43 -18.18 1.60
CA ALA A 23 -4.10 -18.52 2.08
C ALA A 23 -3.99 -20.02 2.36
N ASP A 24 -5.00 -20.60 3.02
CA ASP A 24 -5.08 -22.02 3.32
C ASP A 24 -5.11 -22.87 2.03
N ARG A 25 -5.94 -22.50 1.04
CA ARG A 25 -6.00 -23.17 -0.27
C ARG A 25 -4.68 -23.13 -1.04
N ARG A 26 -3.88 -22.09 -0.85
CA ARG A 26 -2.56 -21.93 -1.50
C ARG A 26 -1.42 -22.50 -0.65
N SER A 27 -1.72 -23.01 0.55
CA SER A 27 -0.73 -23.50 1.52
C SER A 27 0.37 -22.47 1.83
N VAL A 28 0.00 -21.19 1.91
CA VAL A 28 0.91 -20.10 2.26
C VAL A 28 0.45 -19.38 3.53
N PRO A 29 1.37 -18.78 4.32
CA PRO A 29 0.98 -17.97 5.47
C PRO A 29 0.14 -16.75 5.03
N LEU A 30 -0.90 -16.40 5.80
CA LEU A 30 -1.75 -15.22 5.53
C LEU A 30 -0.94 -13.94 5.30
N LYS A 31 0.11 -13.70 6.10
CA LYS A 31 1.00 -12.54 5.93
C LYS A 31 1.73 -12.49 4.58
N ALA A 32 2.01 -13.63 3.97
CA ALA A 32 2.65 -13.70 2.65
C ALA A 32 1.64 -13.32 1.57
N LEU A 33 0.43 -13.93 1.64
CA LEU A 33 -0.67 -13.59 0.75
C LEU A 33 -1.03 -12.10 0.80
N LEU A 34 -1.09 -11.51 2.00
CA LEU A 34 -1.37 -10.08 2.17
C LEU A 34 -0.29 -9.19 1.54
N ARG A 35 0.99 -9.53 1.70
CA ARG A 35 2.09 -8.78 1.08
C ARG A 35 2.05 -8.86 -0.44
N ASP A 36 1.73 -10.04 -0.98
CA ASP A 36 1.61 -10.22 -2.41
C ASP A 36 0.39 -9.48 -2.97
N ALA A 37 -0.75 -9.52 -2.27
CA ALA A 37 -1.94 -8.77 -2.64
C ALA A 37 -1.68 -7.25 -2.65
N LEU A 38 -0.99 -6.73 -1.62
CA LEU A 38 -0.60 -5.31 -1.57
C LEU A 38 0.36 -4.95 -2.70
N ARG A 39 1.37 -5.79 -2.99
CA ARG A 39 2.30 -5.57 -4.09
C ARG A 39 1.57 -5.54 -5.43
N SER A 40 0.75 -6.56 -5.71
CA SER A 40 -0.05 -6.62 -6.94
C SER A 40 -1.01 -5.45 -7.10
N TYR A 41 -1.62 -4.99 -6.01
CA TYR A 41 -2.45 -3.79 -6.04
C TYR A 41 -1.65 -2.55 -6.43
N VAL A 42 -0.48 -2.34 -5.82
CA VAL A 42 0.41 -1.21 -6.15
C VAL A 42 0.88 -1.30 -7.60
N ASP A 43 1.36 -2.48 -8.05
CA ASP A 43 1.85 -2.65 -9.42
C ASP A 43 0.76 -2.32 -10.46
N VAL A 44 -0.49 -2.73 -10.21
CA VAL A 44 -1.64 -2.44 -11.09
C VAL A 44 -1.99 -0.96 -11.04
N GLU A 45 -2.09 -0.37 -9.86
CA GLU A 45 -2.49 1.03 -9.73
C GLU A 45 -1.40 1.98 -10.21
N GLU A 46 -0.12 1.72 -9.95
CA GLU A 46 0.99 2.50 -10.53
C GLU A 46 0.96 2.48 -12.07
N GLY A 47 0.76 1.32 -12.68
CA GLY A 47 0.61 1.22 -14.14
C GLY A 47 -0.57 2.05 -14.68
N ARG A 48 -1.70 2.06 -13.96
CA ARG A 48 -2.89 2.85 -14.32
C ARG A 48 -2.66 4.35 -14.11
N LEU A 49 -1.88 4.74 -13.09
CA LEU A 49 -1.51 6.13 -12.83
C LEU A 49 -0.56 6.70 -13.89
N GLU A 50 0.34 5.88 -14.46
CA GLU A 50 1.20 6.29 -15.58
C GLU A 50 0.40 6.60 -16.86
N GLU A 51 -0.76 5.97 -17.00
CA GLU A 51 -1.73 6.19 -18.08
C GLU A 51 -2.62 7.42 -17.84
N ASP A 52 -2.73 7.91 -16.59
CA ASP A 52 -3.56 9.07 -16.24
C ASP A 52 -2.84 10.42 -16.48
N PRO A 53 -3.38 11.31 -17.36
CA PRO A 53 -2.80 12.63 -17.62
C PRO A 53 -2.68 13.51 -16.37
N ILE A 54 -3.58 13.35 -15.39
CA ILE A 54 -3.59 14.15 -14.15
C ILE A 54 -2.36 13.82 -13.30
N PHE A 55 -1.99 12.54 -13.21
CA PHE A 55 -0.84 12.11 -12.40
C PHE A 55 0.51 12.40 -13.05
N ARG A 56 0.60 12.50 -14.39
CA ARG A 56 1.80 13.07 -15.06
C ARG A 56 2.07 14.51 -14.65
N ILE A 57 1.03 15.31 -14.47
CA ILE A 57 1.15 16.72 -14.08
C ILE A 57 1.55 16.84 -12.60
N VAL A 58 0.94 16.04 -11.72
CA VAL A 58 1.28 16.02 -10.28
C VAL A 58 2.70 15.49 -10.05
N GLY A 59 3.14 14.46 -10.79
CA GLY A 59 4.52 13.95 -10.72
C GLY A 59 5.57 14.90 -11.31
N SER A 60 5.19 15.76 -12.26
CA SER A 60 6.07 16.81 -12.83
C SER A 60 6.19 18.03 -11.93
N LEU A 61 5.19 18.30 -11.11
CA LEU A 61 5.27 19.25 -10.01
C LEU A 61 5.98 18.57 -8.82
N LYS A 62 7.31 18.46 -8.90
CA LYS A 62 8.12 18.35 -7.67
C LYS A 62 7.61 19.43 -6.71
N PRO A 63 7.05 19.08 -5.53
CA PRO A 63 6.61 20.12 -4.62
C PRO A 63 7.84 20.94 -4.25
N ALA A 64 7.83 22.22 -4.60
CA ALA A 64 8.80 23.21 -4.14
C ALA A 64 8.61 23.52 -2.64
N GLY A 65 8.22 22.52 -1.84
CA GLY A 65 7.80 22.65 -0.46
C GLY A 65 8.22 21.42 0.33
N ARG A 66 8.90 21.68 1.45
CA ARG A 66 9.61 20.73 2.31
C ARG A 66 8.78 19.50 2.73
N ALA A 67 9.52 18.43 3.02
CA ALA A 67 9.05 17.14 3.49
C ALA A 67 7.93 17.25 4.55
N TRP A 68 6.76 16.70 4.22
CA TRP A 68 5.66 16.49 5.18
C TRP A 68 6.06 15.67 6.42
N SER A 69 7.19 14.94 6.36
CA SER A 69 7.69 14.12 7.48
C SER A 69 8.32 14.90 8.64
N GLU A 70 8.53 16.22 8.51
CA GLU A 70 9.15 17.04 9.57
C GLU A 70 8.13 17.79 10.45
N ARG A 71 6.84 17.66 10.14
CA ARG A 71 5.76 18.31 10.88
C ARG A 71 5.44 17.55 12.17
N LYS A 72 5.90 18.10 13.31
CA LYS A 72 5.64 17.61 14.68
C LYS A 72 4.44 18.30 15.37
N ASP A 73 3.57 18.95 14.61
CA ASP A 73 2.41 19.70 15.08
C ASP A 73 1.18 18.83 15.38
N TRP A 74 1.22 17.53 15.09
CA TRP A 74 0.10 16.61 15.36
C TRP A 74 0.28 15.77 16.64
N ARG A 75 0.62 16.42 17.76
CA ARG A 75 0.41 15.81 19.09
C ARG A 75 -0.60 16.65 19.87
N PRO A 76 -1.70 16.06 20.38
CA PRO A 76 -2.29 16.56 21.61
C PRO A 76 -1.35 16.31 22.80
#